data_AF-A0AA39QKG6-F1
#
_entry.id   AF-A0AA39QKG6-F1
#
_cell.length_a   1.000
_cell.length_b   1.000
_cell.length_c   1.000
_cell.angle_alpha   90.00
_cell.angle_beta   90.00
_cell.angle_gamma   90.00
#
_symmetry.space_group_name_H-M   'P 1'
#
loop_
_entity.id
_entity.type
_entity.pdbx_description
1 polymer ?
#
loop_
_entity_poly.entity_id
_entity_poly.type
_entity_poly.pdbx_seq_one_letter_code
_entity_poly.pdbx_strand_id
1 'polypeptide(L)'
;MVFQFVAFFIATLYAFAVLSLPITAEAARLPALYRSEQWNHPAISRRDVFSPKITNPTAGTTWVKDSRVNVTWDTSNAPQNLTNTKGKLVLGFMNGQDDSEHLDMQNPLADGFDILAGTTSFLVPDVTPGKDYIVVLFGDSENRSPKFEISAPKAEAGGTLDEVICAAGTCG
;
A
#
# COMPACT_ATOMS: atom_id res chain seq x y z
N MET A 1 -60.34 -52.64 52.06
CA MET A 1 -60.78 -53.92 51.46
C MET A 1 -59.71 -54.30 50.44
N VAL A 2 -58.57 -54.80 50.89
CA VAL A 2 -58.29 -56.20 51.23
C VAL A 2 -58.16 -57.04 49.96
N PHE A 3 -56.91 -57.40 49.65
CA PHE A 3 -56.47 -58.67 49.07
C PHE A 3 -57.23 -59.20 47.84
N GLN A 4 -56.61 -59.06 46.67
CA GLN A 4 -56.64 -60.13 45.66
C GLN A 4 -55.20 -60.32 45.15
N PHE A 5 -54.38 -60.93 45.99
CA PHE A 5 -53.04 -61.38 45.67
C PHE A 5 -53.10 -62.57 44.70
N VAL A 6 -52.19 -62.55 43.72
CA VAL A 6 -51.36 -63.70 43.34
C VAL A 6 -52.10 -64.96 42.89
N ALA A 7 -52.38 -65.07 41.60
CA ALA A 7 -52.37 -66.35 40.88
C ALA A 7 -52.49 -66.09 39.38
N PHE A 8 -51.40 -65.77 38.69
CA PHE A 8 -51.15 -66.26 37.33
C PHE A 8 -49.64 -66.19 37.07
N PHE A 9 -48.94 -67.04 37.82
CA PHE A 9 -47.63 -67.52 37.45
C PHE A 9 -47.75 -68.33 36.14
N ILE A 10 -46.86 -68.03 35.19
CA ILE A 10 -46.32 -68.93 34.15
C ILE A 10 -47.27 -69.34 33.02
N ALA A 11 -47.19 -68.58 31.93
CA ALA A 11 -47.25 -69.00 30.52
C ALA A 11 -47.71 -67.75 29.74
N THR A 12 -46.81 -66.95 29.20
CA THR A 12 -46.35 -67.19 27.83
C THR A 12 -44.95 -66.62 27.63
N LEU A 13 -44.04 -67.52 27.25
CA LEU A 13 -42.79 -67.18 26.60
C LEU A 13 -43.05 -66.31 25.35
N TYR A 14 -42.03 -65.54 24.99
CA TYR A 14 -41.87 -64.76 23.76
C TYR A 14 -42.66 -63.45 23.65
N ALA A 15 -41.95 -62.35 23.88
CA ALA A 15 -41.92 -61.23 22.94
C ALA A 15 -40.84 -60.20 23.32
N PHE A 16 -39.78 -60.19 22.50
CA PHE A 16 -38.92 -59.04 22.20
C PHE A 16 -38.10 -58.46 23.37
N ALA A 17 -36.92 -59.04 23.63
CA ALA A 17 -35.66 -58.67 22.97
C ALA A 17 -35.33 -57.18 23.15
N VAL A 18 -34.59 -56.90 24.22
CA VAL A 18 -33.85 -55.66 24.41
C VAL A 18 -32.90 -55.51 23.21
N LEU A 19 -33.18 -54.54 22.34
CA LEU A 19 -32.27 -54.12 21.28
C LEU A 19 -31.09 -53.37 21.91
N SER A 20 -30.11 -54.13 22.40
CA SER A 20 -28.74 -53.66 22.52
C SER A 20 -27.91 -54.35 21.43
N LEU A 21 -27.94 -53.80 20.22
CA LEU A 21 -26.93 -54.17 19.23
C LEU A 21 -25.61 -53.54 19.69
N PRO A 22 -24.55 -54.32 19.99
CA PRO A 22 -23.22 -53.77 19.95
C PRO A 22 -22.98 -53.39 18.50
N ILE A 23 -22.70 -52.11 18.25
CA ILE A 23 -22.19 -51.68 16.96
C ILE A 23 -20.82 -52.35 16.84
N THR A 24 -20.76 -53.55 16.25
CA THR A 24 -19.50 -54.17 15.90
C THR A 24 -18.87 -53.26 14.87
N ALA A 25 -17.72 -52.69 15.25
CA ALA A 25 -16.93 -51.79 14.45
C ALA A 25 -16.38 -52.50 13.21
N GLU A 26 -17.20 -52.65 12.19
CA GLU A 26 -16.75 -52.93 10.84
C GLU A 26 -16.63 -51.59 10.10
N ALA A 27 -15.66 -50.78 10.55
CA ALA A 27 -15.27 -49.53 9.92
C ALA A 27 -13.83 -49.64 9.44
N ALA A 28 -13.54 -50.64 8.62
CA ALA A 28 -12.22 -50.79 8.03
C ALA A 28 -12.30 -51.44 6.66
N ARG A 29 -12.87 -50.71 5.68
CA ARG A 29 -12.57 -50.83 4.24
C ARG A 29 -13.36 -49.80 3.44
N LEU A 30 -13.14 -48.53 3.72
CA LEU A 30 -13.25 -47.53 2.66
C LEU A 30 -11.88 -47.49 1.97
N PRO A 31 -11.78 -47.74 0.65
CA PRO A 31 -10.53 -47.48 -0.05
C PRO A 31 -10.19 -46.00 0.15
N ALA A 32 -8.92 -45.72 0.43
CA ALA A 32 -8.34 -44.40 0.68
C ALA A 32 -8.33 -43.49 -0.58
N LEU A 33 -9.46 -43.40 -1.28
CA LEU A 33 -9.72 -42.48 -2.38
C LEU A 33 -10.48 -41.23 -1.93
N TYR A 34 -10.68 -41.06 -0.62
CA TYR A 34 -10.83 -39.73 -0.03
C TYR A 34 -9.49 -39.27 0.54
N ARG A 35 -8.42 -39.48 -0.23
CA ARG A 35 -7.25 -38.63 -0.15
C ARG A 35 -7.78 -37.27 -0.56
N SER A 36 -7.91 -36.36 0.39
CA SER A 36 -8.05 -34.95 0.10
C SER A 36 -7.02 -34.65 -0.99
N GLU A 37 -7.51 -34.38 -2.19
CA GLU A 37 -6.81 -33.50 -3.12
C GLU A 37 -6.72 -32.19 -2.35
N GLN A 38 -5.74 -32.14 -1.44
CA GLN A 38 -5.13 -30.94 -0.98
C GLN A 38 -4.59 -30.38 -2.28
N TRP A 39 -5.44 -29.61 -2.95
CA TRP A 39 -5.07 -28.79 -4.07
C TRP A 39 -3.74 -28.20 -3.63
N ASN A 40 -2.68 -28.63 -4.30
CA ASN A 40 -1.45 -27.89 -4.30
C ASN A 40 -1.83 -26.62 -5.06
N HIS A 41 -2.61 -25.76 -4.41
CA HIS A 41 -2.75 -24.39 -4.80
C HIS A 41 -1.29 -23.96 -4.89
N PRO A 42 -0.76 -23.67 -6.08
CA PRO A 42 0.51 -22.98 -6.13
C PRO A 42 0.32 -21.85 -5.13
N ALA A 43 1.14 -21.84 -4.07
CA ALA A 43 1.03 -20.81 -3.05
C ALA A 43 0.85 -19.53 -3.83
N ILE A 44 -0.30 -18.84 -3.66
CA ILE A 44 -0.51 -17.57 -4.35
C ILE A 44 0.65 -16.75 -3.82
N SER A 45 1.71 -16.62 -4.62
CA SER A 45 2.76 -15.67 -4.37
C SER A 45 1.98 -14.40 -4.18
N ARG A 46 1.98 -13.87 -2.95
CA ARG A 46 1.52 -12.51 -2.72
C ARG A 46 2.19 -11.72 -3.84
N ARG A 47 1.40 -11.10 -4.71
CA ARG A 47 1.95 -10.05 -5.56
C ARG A 47 2.39 -9.03 -4.52
N ASP A 48 3.69 -9.01 -4.21
CA ASP A 48 4.18 -8.17 -3.14
C ASP A 48 4.06 -6.74 -3.62
N VAL A 49 2.96 -6.11 -3.21
CA VAL A 49 2.70 -4.70 -3.45
C VAL A 49 3.77 -3.92 -2.71
N PHE A 50 4.67 -3.30 -3.46
CA PHE A 50 5.71 -2.46 -2.89
C PHE A 50 5.20 -1.02 -2.75
N SER A 51 5.06 -0.57 -1.50
CA SER A 51 4.75 0.81 -1.12
C SER A 51 5.89 1.36 -0.26
N PRO A 52 6.96 1.88 -0.87
CA PRO A 52 8.07 2.46 -0.14
C PRO A 52 7.67 3.78 0.51
N LYS A 53 8.07 3.97 1.78
CA LYS A 53 7.80 5.20 2.51
C LYS A 53 8.71 6.33 2.03
N ILE A 54 8.11 7.45 1.61
CA ILE A 54 8.85 8.67 1.29
C ILE A 54 9.53 9.22 2.55
N THR A 55 10.83 9.46 2.48
CA THR A 55 11.66 10.02 3.56
C THR A 55 12.00 11.49 3.35
N ASN A 56 12.03 11.95 2.10
CA ASN A 56 12.14 13.36 1.73
C ASN A 56 11.26 13.62 0.49
N PRO A 57 10.41 14.67 0.46
CA PRO A 57 10.34 15.80 1.38
C PRO A 57 9.73 15.47 2.75
N THR A 58 10.08 16.26 3.75
CA THR A 58 9.50 16.25 5.10
C THR A 58 8.62 17.50 5.30
N ALA A 59 7.93 17.58 6.44
CA ALA A 59 7.07 18.72 6.76
C ALA A 59 7.78 20.08 6.82
N GLY A 60 9.11 20.09 7.03
CA GLY A 60 9.94 21.30 7.06
C GLY A 60 10.68 21.57 5.76
N THR A 61 10.45 20.78 4.70
CA THR A 61 11.15 20.94 3.43
C THR A 61 10.56 22.13 2.65
N THR A 62 11.45 22.93 2.07
CA THR A 62 11.09 23.98 1.11
C THR A 62 11.82 23.75 -0.20
N TRP A 63 11.08 23.71 -1.30
CA TRP A 63 11.60 23.63 -2.66
C TRP A 63 11.50 24.99 -3.33
N VAL A 64 12.56 25.38 -4.03
CA VAL A 64 12.58 26.61 -4.82
C VAL A 64 12.25 26.25 -6.27
N LYS A 65 11.35 26.98 -6.93
CA LYS A 65 11.05 26.72 -8.36
C LYS A 65 12.33 26.75 -9.21
N ASP A 66 12.35 25.94 -10.26
CA ASP A 66 13.48 25.75 -11.18
C ASP A 66 14.78 25.21 -10.54
N SER A 67 14.78 24.94 -9.24
CA SER A 67 15.92 24.28 -8.59
C SER A 67 15.87 22.77 -8.83
N ARG A 68 17.05 22.14 -8.87
CA ARG A 68 17.16 20.69 -8.89
C ARG A 68 17.03 20.13 -7.47
N VAL A 69 16.06 19.25 -7.26
CA VAL A 69 15.78 18.62 -5.97
C VAL A 69 15.74 17.11 -6.10
N ASN A 70 15.82 16.44 -4.96
CA ASN A 70 15.71 14.98 -4.87
C ASN A 70 14.54 14.60 -3.95
N VAL A 71 13.78 13.60 -4.39
CA VAL A 71 12.83 12.87 -3.56
C VAL A 71 13.45 11.53 -3.21
N THR A 72 13.39 11.15 -1.94
CA THR A 72 13.97 9.91 -1.42
C THR A 72 12.92 9.08 -0.69
N TRP A 73 13.09 7.77 -0.71
CA TRP A 73 12.22 6.82 -0.03
C TRP A 73 13.00 5.62 0.49
N ASP A 74 12.42 4.92 1.45
CA ASP A 74 12.99 3.70 2.03
C ASP A 74 12.70 2.49 1.14
N THR A 75 13.75 1.74 0.80
CA THR A 75 13.68 0.50 0.01
C THR A 75 14.01 -0.76 0.82
N SER A 76 14.24 -0.64 2.13
CA SER A 76 14.63 -1.75 3.00
C SER A 76 13.59 -2.86 3.10
N ASN A 77 12.31 -2.55 2.84
CA ASN A 77 11.19 -3.48 2.83
C ASN A 77 10.82 -3.97 1.42
N ALA A 78 11.69 -3.78 0.42
CA ALA A 78 11.42 -4.24 -0.93
C ALA A 78 11.32 -5.79 -0.96
N PRO A 79 10.30 -6.34 -1.65
CA PRO A 79 10.16 -7.78 -1.81
C PRO A 79 11.24 -8.35 -2.74
N GLN A 80 11.56 -9.63 -2.57
CA GLN A 80 12.59 -10.29 -3.39
C GLN A 80 12.20 -10.42 -4.87
N ASN A 81 10.89 -10.52 -5.16
CA ASN A 81 10.37 -10.72 -6.51
C ASN A 81 9.41 -9.59 -6.89
N LEU A 82 9.95 -8.41 -7.16
CA LEU A 82 9.17 -7.27 -7.64
C LEU A 82 8.84 -7.43 -9.13
N THR A 83 7.56 -7.52 -9.49
CA THR A 83 7.12 -7.71 -10.88
C THR A 83 7.18 -6.43 -11.73
N ASN A 84 7.11 -5.26 -11.09
CA ASN A 84 7.20 -3.97 -11.76
C ASN A 84 8.08 -3.01 -10.96
N THR A 85 9.26 -2.69 -11.49
CA THR A 85 10.19 -1.73 -10.88
C THR A 85 9.97 -0.29 -11.35
N LYS A 86 9.03 -0.04 -12.26
CA LYS A 86 8.86 1.28 -12.85
C LYS A 86 8.03 2.19 -11.94
N GLY A 87 8.70 3.21 -11.42
CA GLY A 87 8.10 4.26 -10.60
C GLY A 87 7.66 5.47 -11.43
N LYS A 88 6.65 6.17 -10.92
CA LYS A 88 6.20 7.48 -11.37
C LYS A 88 6.03 8.38 -10.15
N LEU A 89 6.51 9.62 -10.22
CA LEU A 89 6.42 10.58 -9.14
C LEU A 89 5.57 11.76 -9.60
N VAL A 90 4.55 12.10 -8.82
CA VAL A 90 3.57 13.12 -9.17
C VAL A 90 3.49 14.17 -8.07
N LEU A 91 3.31 15.43 -8.47
CA LEU A 91 3.04 16.54 -7.56
C LEU A 91 1.52 16.67 -7.34
N GLY A 92 1.14 16.99 -6.11
CA GLY A 92 -0.22 17.40 -5.76
C GLY A 92 -0.21 18.45 -4.68
N PHE A 93 -1.40 18.86 -4.23
CA PHE A 93 -1.56 19.76 -3.11
C PHE A 93 -2.85 19.46 -2.36
N MET A 94 -2.92 19.84 -1.09
CA MET A 94 -4.11 19.67 -0.26
C MET A 94 -4.74 21.05 -0.01
N ASN A 95 -5.94 21.31 -0.54
CA ASN A 95 -6.60 22.61 -0.41
C ASN A 95 -7.18 22.89 1.00
N GLY A 96 -7.29 21.87 1.86
CA GLY A 96 -7.86 21.95 3.20
C GLY A 96 -9.40 22.12 3.23
N GLN A 97 -10.04 22.10 2.07
CA GLN A 97 -11.50 22.15 1.89
C GLN A 97 -12.09 20.76 1.67
N ASP A 98 -11.31 19.85 1.08
CA ASP A 98 -11.65 18.44 0.87
C ASP A 98 -10.42 17.53 1.11
N ASP A 99 -10.64 16.22 1.02
CA ASP A 99 -9.60 15.19 1.17
C ASP A 99 -8.88 14.86 -0.17
N SER A 100 -9.12 15.63 -1.23
CA SER A 100 -8.49 15.42 -2.53
C SER A 100 -7.03 15.88 -2.52
N GLU A 101 -6.21 15.10 -3.21
CA GLU A 101 -4.77 15.34 -3.32
C GLU A 101 -4.39 16.24 -4.50
N HIS A 102 -5.36 16.60 -5.35
CA HIS A 102 -5.19 17.47 -6.52
C HIS A 102 -3.94 17.12 -7.37
N LEU A 103 -3.76 15.83 -7.65
CA LEU A 103 -2.58 15.30 -8.34
C LEU A 103 -2.51 15.76 -9.80
N ASP A 104 -1.34 16.26 -10.22
CA ASP A 104 -1.04 16.55 -11.62
C ASP A 104 -0.55 15.29 -12.35
N MET A 105 -1.50 14.42 -12.70
CA MET A 105 -1.21 13.17 -13.40
C MET A 105 -0.73 13.38 -14.84
N GLN A 106 -0.93 14.57 -15.41
CA GLN A 106 -0.54 14.87 -16.79
C GLN A 106 0.92 15.29 -16.89
N ASN A 107 1.49 15.90 -15.84
CA ASN A 107 2.87 16.36 -15.79
C ASN A 107 3.61 15.74 -14.59
N PRO A 108 3.98 14.45 -14.65
CA PRO A 108 4.73 13.82 -13.56
C PRO A 108 6.09 14.50 -13.38
N LEU A 109 6.53 14.62 -12.13
CA LEU A 109 7.85 15.15 -11.76
C LEU A 109 8.98 14.25 -12.29
N ALA A 110 8.75 12.95 -12.29
CA ALA A 110 9.64 11.95 -12.88
C ALA A 110 8.84 10.70 -13.26
N ASP A 111 9.27 9.98 -14.30
CA ASP A 111 8.57 8.79 -14.79
C ASP A 111 9.56 7.74 -15.31
N GLY A 112 9.19 6.46 -15.20
CA GLY A 112 9.95 5.32 -15.72
C GLY A 112 11.26 5.00 -14.99
N PHE A 113 11.51 5.64 -13.84
CA PHE A 113 12.68 5.36 -13.00
C PHE A 113 12.55 4.03 -12.26
N ASP A 114 13.66 3.50 -11.78
CA ASP A 114 13.66 2.29 -10.95
C ASP A 114 13.28 2.65 -9.51
N ILE A 115 12.18 2.09 -9.01
CA ILE A 115 11.68 2.31 -7.66
C ILE A 115 12.63 1.73 -6.59
N LEU A 116 13.52 0.81 -6.95
CA LEU A 116 14.53 0.27 -6.02
C LEU A 116 15.74 1.19 -5.85
N ALA A 117 15.86 2.26 -6.67
CA ALA A 117 16.94 3.24 -6.54
C ALA A 117 16.86 4.05 -5.23
N GLY A 118 15.69 4.14 -4.59
CA GLY A 118 15.49 4.88 -3.34
C GLY A 118 15.51 6.41 -3.48
N THR A 119 15.75 6.92 -4.70
CA THR A 119 15.81 8.35 -4.98
C THR A 119 15.52 8.66 -6.45
N THR A 120 14.98 9.84 -6.70
CA THR A 120 14.91 10.43 -8.05
C THR A 120 15.13 11.94 -8.00
N SER A 121 15.71 12.51 -9.06
CA SER A 121 16.06 13.94 -9.16
C SER A 121 15.38 14.59 -10.34
N PHE A 122 14.86 15.82 -10.16
CA PHE A 122 14.15 16.57 -11.20
C PHE A 122 14.24 18.08 -10.94
N LEU A 123 13.74 18.88 -11.88
CA LEU A 123 13.58 20.32 -11.69
C LEU A 123 12.20 20.60 -11.11
N VAL A 124 12.14 21.44 -10.08
CA VAL A 124 10.87 21.87 -9.49
C VAL A 124 10.06 22.64 -10.53
N PRO A 125 8.81 22.23 -10.84
CA PRO A 125 8.02 22.87 -11.88
C PRO A 125 7.61 24.31 -11.49
N ASP A 126 7.27 25.12 -12.50
CA ASP A 126 6.76 26.46 -12.30
C ASP A 126 5.29 26.43 -11.85
N VAL A 127 5.09 26.29 -10.53
CA VAL A 127 3.78 26.27 -9.89
C VAL A 127 3.58 27.49 -8.99
N THR A 128 2.35 27.77 -8.60
CA THR A 128 2.06 28.84 -7.64
C THR A 128 2.71 28.55 -6.28
N PRO A 129 3.49 29.46 -5.69
CA PRO A 129 4.07 29.22 -4.38
C PRO A 129 3.00 28.90 -3.31
N GLY A 130 3.32 27.98 -2.40
CA GLY A 130 2.37 27.47 -1.40
C GLY A 130 2.99 26.47 -0.43
N LYS A 131 2.27 26.15 0.64
CA LYS A 131 2.78 25.33 1.78
C LYS A 131 2.12 23.95 1.91
N ASP A 132 1.17 23.66 1.03
CA ASP A 132 0.32 22.48 1.11
C ASP A 132 0.63 21.46 0.01
N TYR A 133 1.83 21.53 -0.57
CA TYR A 133 2.26 20.60 -1.60
C TYR A 133 2.57 19.23 -1.03
N ILE A 134 2.29 18.20 -1.81
CA ILE A 134 2.59 16.81 -1.52
C ILE A 134 3.18 16.16 -2.76
N VAL A 135 3.96 15.10 -2.57
CA VAL A 135 4.33 14.21 -3.66
C VAL A 135 3.77 12.82 -3.41
N VAL A 136 3.34 12.18 -4.49
CA VAL A 136 2.88 10.78 -4.47
C VAL A 136 3.79 9.97 -5.38
N LEU A 137 4.37 8.92 -4.79
CA LEU A 137 5.18 7.94 -5.49
C LEU A 137 4.27 6.77 -5.89
N PHE A 138 4.15 6.55 -7.19
CA PHE A 138 3.44 5.45 -7.81
C PHE A 138 4.44 4.37 -8.23
N GLY A 139 4.10 3.12 -7.95
CA GLY A 139 4.79 1.92 -8.42
C GLY A 139 3.78 0.78 -8.49
N ASP A 140 3.82 -0.12 -7.52
CA ASP A 140 2.77 -1.12 -7.29
C ASP A 140 1.69 -0.65 -6.28
N SER A 141 1.98 0.38 -5.47
CA SER A 141 1.02 1.10 -4.62
C SER A 141 1.46 2.55 -4.43
N GLU A 142 0.49 3.43 -4.25
CA GLU A 142 0.71 4.84 -3.93
C GLU A 142 1.34 5.01 -2.53
N ASN A 143 2.26 5.95 -2.38
CA ASN A 143 2.78 6.42 -1.10
C ASN A 143 2.94 7.94 -1.12
N ARG A 144 2.40 8.63 -0.11
CA ARG A 144 2.29 10.09 -0.07
C ARG A 144 3.23 10.70 0.97
N SER A 145 3.87 11.81 0.63
CA SER A 145 4.68 12.59 1.57
C SER A 145 3.85 13.39 2.58
N PRO A 146 4.46 13.89 3.66
CA PRO A 146 3.92 15.04 4.37
C PRO A 146 3.77 16.27 3.45
N LYS A 147 2.98 17.25 3.89
CA LYS A 147 2.89 18.56 3.24
C LYS A 147 4.23 19.30 3.31
N PHE A 148 4.62 20.02 2.27
CA PHE A 148 5.84 20.81 2.22
C PHE A 148 5.64 22.11 1.43
N GLU A 149 6.63 23.01 1.47
CA GLU A 149 6.56 24.32 0.82
C GLU A 149 7.24 24.35 -0.55
N ILE A 150 6.61 24.99 -1.52
CA ILE A 150 7.26 25.44 -2.77
C ILE A 150 7.26 26.97 -2.76
N SER A 151 8.44 27.57 -2.88
CA SER A 151 8.65 29.01 -2.88
C SER A 151 9.13 29.51 -4.24
N ALA A 152 8.86 30.79 -4.54
CA ALA A 152 9.46 31.45 -5.69
C ALA A 152 11.00 31.46 -5.59
N PRO A 153 11.71 31.51 -6.73
CA PRO A 153 13.13 31.81 -6.71
C PRO A 153 13.32 33.15 -6.02
N LYS A 154 14.36 33.24 -5.18
CA LYS A 154 14.76 34.53 -4.65
C LYS A 154 15.04 35.41 -5.86
N ALA A 155 14.40 36.57 -5.92
CA ALA A 155 14.81 37.58 -6.87
C ALA A 155 16.25 37.94 -6.53
N GLU A 156 17.20 37.34 -7.25
CA GLU A 156 18.52 37.93 -7.41
C GLU A 156 18.22 39.34 -7.91
N ALA A 157 18.61 40.35 -7.14
CA ALA A 157 18.47 41.74 -7.54
C ALA A 157 19.27 41.88 -8.82
N GLY A 158 18.59 41.70 -9.96
CA GLY A 158 19.15 41.92 -11.27
C GLY A 158 19.55 43.38 -11.27
N GLY A 159 20.84 43.62 -11.14
CA GLY A 159 21.43 44.91 -11.45
C GLY A 159 20.85 45.30 -12.79
N THR A 160 20.08 46.37 -12.79
CA THR A 160 19.60 46.99 -14.01
C THR A 160 20.82 47.15 -14.90
N LEU A 161 20.72 46.75 -16.17
CA LEU A 161 21.80 46.98 -17.13
C LEU A 161 22.16 48.48 -17.24
N ASP A 162 21.31 49.35 -16.68
CA ASP A 162 21.53 50.78 -16.50
C ASP A 162 22.55 51.14 -15.41
N GLU A 163 22.81 50.29 -14.40
CA GLU A 163 23.80 50.56 -13.34
C GLU A 163 25.23 50.13 -13.73
N VAL A 164 25.36 49.14 -14.62
CA VAL A 164 26.68 48.68 -15.13
C VAL A 164 27.31 49.73 -16.06
N ILE A 165 26.51 50.55 -16.75
CA ILE A 165 27.03 51.57 -17.67
C ILE A 165 27.59 52.78 -16.90
N CYS A 166 27.05 53.11 -15.72
CA CYS A 166 27.57 54.22 -14.90
C CYS A 166 28.86 53.86 -14.13
N ALA A 167 29.14 52.58 -13.90
CA ALA A 167 30.37 52.14 -13.23
C ALA A 167 31.61 52.11 -14.13
N ALA A 168 31.45 52.21 -15.46
CA ALA A 168 32.53 52.17 -16.43
C ALA A 168 33.06 53.55 -16.89
N GLY A 169 32.61 54.64 -16.28
CA GLY A 169 33.30 55.94 -16.37
C GLY A 169 33.17 56.71 -17.68
N THR A 170 32.08 56.54 -18.44
CA THR A 170 31.82 57.36 -19.66
C THR A 170 30.44 58.02 -19.65
N CYS A 171 30.04 58.59 -18.51
CA CYS A 171 29.01 59.62 -18.51
C CYS A 171 29.71 60.98 -18.70
N GLY A 172 29.74 61.44 -19.95
CA GLY A 172 30.20 62.76 -20.36
C GLY A 172 29.34 63.26 -21.52
#